data_AF-A0A920GMY3-F1
#
_entry.id   AF-A0A920GMY3-F1
#
_cell.length_a   1.000
_cell.length_b   1.000
_cell.length_c   1.000
_cell.angle_alpha   90.00
_cell.angle_beta   90.00
_cell.angle_gamma   90.00
#
_symmetry.space_group_name_H-M   'P 1'
#
loop_
_entity.id
_entity.type
_entity.pdbx_description
1 polymer ?
#
loop_
_entity_poly.entity_id
_entity_poly.type
_entity_poly.pdbx_seq_one_letter_code
_entity_poly.pdbx_strand_id
1 'polypeptide(L)'
;MQNIRSEFSVLARMAQEKIQFDESLAESTRLTLLNLAASAPTIFEDNELPINSEALPAIWENWEDFVSKSEDFEFALEGIETSTLIDLRSSLGNVGATCGSCHQKYRMK
;
A
#
# COMPACT_ATOMS: atom_id res chain seq x y z
N MET A 1 -0.36 -8.03 -4.85
CA MET A 1 -0.85 -6.99 -3.91
C MET A 1 -1.61 -7.50 -2.68
N GLN A 2 -1.94 -8.80 -2.53
CA GLN A 2 -2.71 -9.26 -1.34
C GLN A 2 -1.95 -9.11 -0.02
N ASN A 3 -0.63 -9.33 0.01
CA ASN A 3 0.17 -9.16 1.22
C ASN A 3 0.16 -7.70 1.70
N ILE A 4 0.33 -6.74 0.78
CA ILE A 4 0.21 -5.30 1.07
C ILE A 4 -1.15 -4.97 1.71
N ARG A 5 -2.24 -5.52 1.15
CA ARG A 5 -3.59 -5.34 1.72
C ARG A 5 -3.68 -5.91 3.14
N SER A 6 -3.15 -7.10 3.37
CA SER A 6 -3.22 -7.77 4.67
C SER A 6 -2.46 -7.00 5.75
N GLU A 7 -1.24 -6.57 5.46
CA GLU A 7 -0.43 -5.76 6.39
C GLU A 7 -1.08 -4.41 6.68
N PHE A 8 -1.49 -3.67 5.64
CA PHE A 8 -2.20 -2.40 5.84
C PHE A 8 -3.49 -2.56 6.66
N SER A 9 -4.20 -3.68 6.50
CA SER A 9 -5.42 -3.98 7.27
C SER A 9 -5.15 -4.08 8.77
N VAL A 10 -3.99 -4.57 9.21
CA VAL A 10 -3.63 -4.62 10.62
C VAL A 10 -3.58 -3.20 11.20
N LEU A 11 -2.83 -2.30 10.55
CA LEU A 11 -2.72 -0.89 10.95
C LEU A 11 -4.09 -0.19 10.94
N ALA A 12 -4.87 -0.38 9.87
CA ALA A 12 -6.20 0.22 9.75
C ALA A 12 -7.16 -0.29 10.84
N ARG A 13 -7.08 -1.57 11.22
CA ARG A 13 -7.91 -2.14 12.29
C ARG A 13 -7.50 -1.63 13.66
N MET A 14 -6.21 -1.42 13.92
CA MET A 14 -5.74 -0.76 15.14
C MET A 14 -6.26 0.67 15.21
N ALA A 15 -6.09 1.44 14.13
CA ALA A 15 -6.56 2.82 14.05
C ALA A 15 -8.09 2.94 14.23
N GLN A 16 -8.85 1.94 13.80
CA GLN A 16 -10.30 1.87 13.99
C GLN A 16 -10.73 1.26 15.33
N GLU A 17 -9.79 0.92 16.22
CA GLU A 17 -10.05 0.21 17.50
C GLU A 17 -10.80 -1.12 17.32
N LYS A 18 -10.73 -1.72 16.13
CA LYS A 18 -11.27 -3.07 15.86
C LYS A 18 -10.37 -4.17 16.41
N ILE A 19 -9.12 -3.84 16.66
CA ILE A 19 -8.16 -4.61 17.46
C ILE A 19 -7.43 -3.63 18.39
N GLN A 20 -6.85 -4.15 19.47
CA GLN A 20 -6.06 -3.34 20.39
C GLN A 20 -4.82 -2.77 19.68
N PHE A 21 -4.51 -1.51 19.95
CA PHE A 21 -3.26 -0.89 19.51
C PHE A 21 -2.07 -1.50 20.26
N ASP A 22 -1.08 -1.93 19.51
CA ASP A 22 0.20 -2.45 19.98
C ASP A 22 1.28 -1.77 19.14
N GLU A 23 2.10 -0.94 19.78
CA GLU A 23 3.15 -0.14 19.14
C GLU A 23 4.17 -1.03 18.41
N SER A 24 4.59 -2.13 19.04
CA SER A 24 5.59 -3.04 18.46
C SER A 24 5.05 -3.78 17.25
N LEU A 25 3.78 -4.21 17.31
CA LEU A 25 3.11 -4.81 16.17
C LEU A 25 2.88 -3.77 15.05
N ALA A 26 2.46 -2.55 15.38
CA ALA A 26 2.29 -1.48 14.40
C ALA A 26 3.59 -1.18 13.65
N GLU A 27 4.71 -1.08 14.39
CA GLU A 27 6.03 -0.81 13.80
C GLU A 27 6.51 -1.95 12.91
N SER A 28 6.42 -3.20 13.38
CA SER A 28 6.83 -4.35 12.58
C SER A 28 5.96 -4.55 11.32
N THR A 29 4.65 -4.30 11.41
CA THR A 29 3.75 -4.29 10.25
C THR A 29 4.11 -3.18 9.27
N ARG A 30 4.41 -1.96 9.74
CA ARG A 30 4.85 -0.84 8.87
C ARG A 30 6.13 -1.20 8.12
N LEU A 31 7.14 -1.77 8.79
CA LEU A 31 8.39 -2.21 8.16
C LEU A 31 8.15 -3.33 7.12
N THR A 32 7.25 -4.26 7.41
CA THR A 32 6.86 -5.31 6.45
C THR A 32 6.19 -4.71 5.22
N LEU A 33 5.32 -3.72 5.42
CA LEU A 33 4.60 -3.02 4.36
C LEU A 33 5.56 -2.23 3.45
N LEU A 34 6.57 -1.56 4.01
CA LEU A 34 7.64 -0.88 3.26
C LEU A 34 8.41 -1.85 2.35
N ASN A 35 8.84 -2.99 2.88
CA ASN A 35 9.56 -4.00 2.09
C ASN A 35 8.71 -4.56 0.92
N LEU A 36 7.41 -4.75 1.17
CA LEU A 36 6.48 -5.19 0.11
C LEU A 36 6.23 -4.10 -0.94
N ALA A 37 6.19 -2.83 -0.53
CA ALA A 37 5.96 -1.70 -1.44
C ALA A 37 7.15 -1.48 -2.38
N ALA A 38 8.38 -1.52 -1.86
CA ALA A 38 9.60 -1.35 -2.65
C ALA A 38 9.75 -2.38 -3.78
N SER A 39 9.13 -3.57 -3.63
CA SER A 39 9.14 -4.64 -4.63
C SER A 39 7.86 -4.72 -5.47
N ALA A 40 6.90 -3.80 -5.30
CA ALA A 40 5.63 -3.88 -6.00
C ALA A 40 5.73 -3.69 -7.53
N PRO A 41 6.53 -2.73 -8.07
CA PRO A 41 6.61 -2.53 -9.52
C PRO A 41 7.20 -3.72 -10.28
N THR A 42 8.16 -4.44 -9.68
CA THR A 42 8.89 -5.52 -10.36
C THR A 42 7.97 -6.66 -10.79
N ILE A 43 6.84 -6.85 -10.09
CA ILE A 43 5.80 -7.85 -10.42
C ILE A 43 5.14 -7.54 -11.78
N PHE A 44 5.23 -6.30 -12.26
CA PHE A 44 4.57 -5.84 -13.48
C PHE A 44 5.55 -5.64 -14.65
N GLU A 45 6.85 -5.91 -14.51
CA GLU A 45 7.84 -5.63 -15.57
C GLU A 45 7.60 -6.45 -16.85
N ASP A 46 7.27 -7.73 -16.72
CA ASP A 46 7.23 -8.66 -17.85
C ASP A 46 5.91 -8.64 -18.66
N ASN A 47 4.92 -7.83 -18.26
CA ASN A 47 3.57 -7.84 -18.86
C ASN A 47 2.90 -9.23 -18.92
N GLU A 48 3.33 -10.15 -18.03
CA GLU A 48 2.77 -11.47 -17.90
C GLU A 48 1.92 -11.53 -16.63
N LEU A 49 0.61 -11.32 -16.80
CA LEU A 49 -0.33 -11.41 -15.69
C LEU A 49 -1.04 -12.77 -15.65
N PRO A 50 -1.32 -13.29 -14.44
CA PRO A 50 -2.23 -14.42 -14.28
C PRO A 50 -3.61 -14.14 -14.90
N ILE A 51 -4.29 -15.20 -15.34
CA ILE A 51 -5.66 -15.14 -15.92
C ILE A 51 -6.66 -14.39 -15.02
N ASN A 52 -6.48 -14.46 -13.71
CA ASN A 52 -7.34 -13.82 -12.71
C ASN A 52 -6.81 -12.46 -12.23
N SER A 53 -5.88 -11.84 -12.97
CA SER A 53 -5.35 -10.54 -12.58
C SER A 53 -6.37 -9.43 -12.78
N GLU A 54 -6.42 -8.51 -11.81
CA GLU A 54 -7.22 -7.30 -11.86
C GLU A 54 -6.44 -6.11 -12.48
N ALA A 55 -5.18 -6.31 -12.87
CA ALA A 55 -4.38 -5.24 -13.44
C ALA A 55 -4.76 -4.95 -14.90
N LEU A 56 -4.85 -3.67 -15.23
CA LEU A 56 -5.25 -3.19 -16.55
C LEU A 56 -4.02 -3.00 -17.47
N PRO A 57 -4.19 -3.17 -18.80
CA PRO A 57 -3.15 -2.88 -19.80
C PRO A 57 -2.53 -1.47 -19.69
N ALA A 58 -3.31 -0.53 -19.16
CA ALA A 58 -2.88 0.84 -18.91
C ALA A 58 -1.57 0.96 -18.11
N ILE A 59 -1.23 -0.03 -17.26
CA ILE A 59 0.04 -0.06 -16.51
C ILE A 59 1.23 0.05 -17.47
N TRP A 60 1.27 -0.78 -18.52
CA TRP A 60 2.40 -0.81 -19.45
C TRP A 60 2.35 0.32 -20.48
N GLU A 61 1.15 0.81 -20.79
CA GLU A 61 0.97 2.01 -21.64
C GLU A 61 1.44 3.29 -20.93
N ASN A 62 1.49 3.29 -19.59
CA ASN A 62 1.80 4.46 -18.76
C ASN A 62 2.83 4.12 -17.67
N TRP A 63 3.86 3.33 -18.02
CA TRP A 63 4.80 2.74 -17.06
C TRP A 63 5.41 3.76 -16.08
N GLU A 64 5.86 4.91 -16.57
CA GLU A 64 6.46 5.96 -15.73
C GLU A 64 5.48 6.50 -14.67
N ASP A 65 4.21 6.72 -15.01
CA ASP A 65 3.20 7.17 -14.05
C ASP A 65 2.80 6.04 -13.09
N PHE A 66 2.83 4.78 -13.53
CA PHE A 66 2.63 3.64 -12.64
C PHE A 66 3.76 3.53 -11.59
N VAL A 67 5.02 3.61 -12.02
CA VAL A 67 6.19 3.59 -11.13
C VAL A 67 6.15 4.77 -10.17
N SER A 68 5.92 5.99 -10.67
CA SER A 68 5.80 7.18 -9.82
C SER A 68 4.70 7.06 -8.76
N LYS A 69 3.55 6.46 -9.09
CA LYS A 69 2.51 6.18 -8.07
C LYS A 69 2.90 5.12 -7.06
N SER A 70 3.74 4.17 -7.45
CA SER A 70 4.29 3.19 -6.51
C SER A 70 5.28 3.85 -5.55
N GLU A 71 6.12 4.77 -6.05
CA GLU A 71 7.03 5.58 -5.23
C GLU A 71 6.25 6.50 -4.27
N ASP A 72 5.17 7.15 -4.74
CA ASP A 72 4.28 7.94 -3.88
C ASP A 72 3.67 7.07 -2.76
N PHE A 73 3.31 5.83 -3.07
CA PHE A 73 2.81 4.87 -2.08
C PHE A 73 3.88 4.53 -1.06
N GLU A 74 5.11 4.20 -1.49
CA GLU A 74 6.24 3.93 -0.60
C GLU A 74 6.54 5.13 0.31
N PHE A 75 6.62 6.33 -0.24
CA PHE A 75 6.81 7.57 0.53
C PHE A 75 5.70 7.79 1.56
N ALA A 76 4.43 7.53 1.20
CA ALA A 76 3.32 7.63 2.15
C ALA A 76 3.43 6.60 3.29
N LEU A 77 4.00 5.43 3.04
CA LEU A 77 4.24 4.41 4.07
C LEU A 77 5.37 4.81 5.02
N GLU A 78 6.41 5.48 4.52
CA GLU A 78 7.50 6.00 5.36
C GLU A 78 6.96 7.00 6.39
N GLY A 79 5.96 7.80 6.01
CA GLY A 79 5.26 8.75 6.87
C GLY A 79 4.22 8.15 7.81
N ILE A 80 4.07 6.83 7.88
CA ILE A 80 3.24 6.18 8.92
C ILE A 80 3.94 6.33 10.27
N GLU A 81 3.26 6.97 11.21
CA GLU A 81 3.71 7.11 12.59
C GLU A 81 3.07 6.03 13.46
N THR A 82 3.88 5.27 14.20
CA THR A 82 3.44 4.07 14.95
C THR A 82 3.55 4.23 16.47
N SER A 83 4.00 5.39 16.97
CA SER A 83 4.25 5.61 18.41
C SER A 83 2.99 5.64 19.27
N THR A 84 1.88 6.18 18.75
CA THR A 84 0.60 6.16 19.46
C THR A 84 -0.56 5.88 18.52
N LEU A 85 -1.71 5.51 19.08
CA LEU A 85 -2.95 5.34 18.31
C LEU A 85 -3.34 6.65 17.59
N ILE A 86 -3.07 7.82 18.18
CA ILE A 86 -3.39 9.11 17.58
C ILE A 86 -2.49 9.36 16.37
N ASP A 87 -1.18 9.11 16.51
CA ASP A 87 -0.21 9.30 15.43
C ASP A 87 -0.51 8.34 14.26
N LEU A 88 -0.81 7.07 14.56
CA LEU A 88 -1.22 6.08 13.58
C LEU A 88 -2.47 6.53 12.82
N ARG A 89 -3.50 7.04 13.52
CA ARG A 89 -4.71 7.56 12.88
C ARG A 89 -4.42 8.74 11.95
N SER A 90 -3.56 9.65 12.39
CA SER A 90 -3.26 10.87 11.66
C SER A 90 -2.50 10.61 10.36
N SER A 91 -1.70 9.54 10.32
CA SER A 91 -0.81 9.22 9.19
C SER A 91 -1.46 8.33 8.13
N LEU A 92 -2.40 7.43 8.49
CA LEU A 92 -2.97 6.45 7.55
C LEU A 92 -3.79 7.05 6.40
N GLY A 93 -4.32 8.27 6.55
CA GLY A 93 -5.12 8.92 5.50
C GLY A 93 -4.38 9.11 4.18
N ASN A 94 -3.09 9.47 4.26
CA ASN A 94 -2.24 9.71 3.09
C ASN A 94 -2.02 8.42 2.28
N VAL A 95 -1.86 7.29 2.97
CA VAL A 95 -1.70 5.96 2.35
C VAL A 95 -2.98 5.52 1.63
N GLY A 96 -4.15 5.83 2.19
CA GLY A 96 -5.43 5.57 1.52
C GLY A 96 -5.56 6.34 0.19
N ALA A 97 -5.06 7.57 0.13
CA ALA A 97 -5.10 8.39 -1.09
C ALA A 97 -4.24 7.82 -2.22
N THR A 98 -3.04 7.30 -1.92
CA THR A 98 -2.16 6.69 -2.92
C THR A 98 -2.77 5.39 -3.47
N CYS A 99 -3.38 4.57 -2.61
CA CYS A 99 -4.17 3.40 -3.02
C CYS A 99 -5.27 3.77 -4.02
N GLY A 100 -6.04 4.83 -3.72
CA GLY A 100 -7.10 5.34 -4.59
C GLY A 100 -6.55 5.85 -5.92
N SER A 101 -5.45 6.61 -5.90
CA SER A 101 -4.87 7.21 -7.09
C SER A 101 -4.38 6.17 -8.11
N CYS A 102 -3.80 5.07 -7.64
CA CYS A 102 -3.30 3.99 -8.49
C CYS A 102 -4.46 3.10 -8.98
N HIS A 103 -5.32 2.61 -8.06
CA HIS A 103 -6.40 1.70 -8.43
C HIS A 103 -7.43 2.31 -9.38
N GLN A 104 -7.67 3.64 -9.32
CA GLN A 104 -8.57 4.30 -10.25
C GLN A 104 -8.13 4.20 -11.71
N LYS A 105 -6.82 4.12 -11.97
CA LYS A 105 -6.24 4.12 -13.32
C LYS A 105 -5.80 2.72 -13.77
N TYR A 106 -5.33 1.88 -12.83
CA TYR A 106 -4.56 0.68 -13.15
C TYR A 106 -5.19 -0.64 -12.69
N ARG A 107 -6.31 -0.60 -11.96
CA ARG A 107 -7.01 -1.80 -11.48
C ARG A 107 -8.45 -1.83 -11.99
N MET A 108 -8.92 -3.01 -12.34
CA MET A 108 -10.35 -3.26 -12.55
C MET A 108 -11.16 -2.86 -11.32
N LYS A 109 -12.37 -2.34 -11.55
CA LYS A 109 -13.28 -1.87 -10.49
C LYS A 109 -13.94 -3.02 -9.75
#